data_AF-A0A9J7AIT3-F1
#
_entry.id   AF-A0A9J7AIT3-F1
#
_cell.length_a   1.000
_cell.length_b   1.000
_cell.length_c   1.000
_cell.angle_alpha   90.00
_cell.angle_beta   90.00
_cell.angle_gamma   90.00
#
_symmetry.space_group_name_H-M   'P 1'
#
loop_
_entity.id
_entity.type
_entity.pdbx_description
1 polymer ?
#
loop_
_entity_poly.entity_id
_entity_poly.type
_entity_poly.pdbx_seq_one_letter_code
_entity_poly.pdbx_strand_id
1 'polypeptide(L)'
;MKYLPTTYFFDERKWVNATVGCEDGYKRCGVVIGNLLRDVDEEFKSIIEKHGRLSEIELLMYQTIISVKVFSDIGDGRGPDESSLNATFETISDGIWLMLKTSAHSDYSGLKEYSVYERMLKSASKRLYLEEKWKKIENGRLEMHELPSSFEFLTCNSELDFGESIALQRFQDQMEQLRSDYGKDGSSLNHGIRCVPSRIDMSMGCLKVDFLKVNDSVYKQVYMLGCQIKFYYKDFMDVKFSNYDEVSIFDLIVFWIVASNLALSFLNSLKGQSEKGFYYAFSKDEIVEILIRCTSFGQIKAEQVVSLFTNNKSTIRKSDLYVKPLYEKDGLIHLCLPALLTGQFTRVVDFYVDSEVKLAVNNQKMQNKGRFFENEFERILSGQINNNAILRDKYCRILKVGFKQEKGRDNEEADIVLRIGETYLIIEAKSFVYRVGSEGFGNNIRKIKTSNLGRKRQFFIDEYQRFKEKYDSSANFELNPEKVIACYMSSSPHGVGISVNGFPVVDPSILERYFGNGGFDLRSVNRGEKEFRFYKDANEAEFNLKRYLDELPQLYHYKGCFDYSMATFDGFCEGKEVKFSDPFFDFFNETRVKKKIDFMWDLADEWHSLRHA
;
A
#
# COMPACT_ATOMS: atom_id res chain seq x y z
N MET A 1 -37.31 12.96 1.28
CA MET A 1 -36.38 12.73 0.15
C MET A 1 -36.19 11.23 -0.03
N LYS A 2 -36.82 10.64 -1.05
CA LYS A 2 -36.54 9.26 -1.46
C LYS A 2 -35.22 9.28 -2.23
N TYR A 3 -34.14 8.84 -1.60
CA TYR A 3 -32.88 8.58 -2.30
C TYR A 3 -33.11 7.36 -3.21
N LEU A 4 -33.04 7.56 -4.53
CA LEU A 4 -33.04 6.46 -5.49
C LEU A 4 -31.74 5.66 -5.31
N PRO A 5 -31.76 4.32 -5.43
CA PRO A 5 -30.57 3.47 -5.32
C PRO A 5 -29.42 3.83 -6.29
N THR A 6 -29.67 4.71 -7.25
CA THR A 6 -28.77 5.10 -8.34
C THR A 6 -27.91 6.33 -8.05
N THR A 7 -28.11 7.05 -6.95
CA THR A 7 -27.35 8.29 -6.67
C THR A 7 -25.89 8.03 -6.26
N TYR A 8 -25.51 6.78 -5.96
CA TYR A 8 -24.11 6.40 -5.77
C TYR A 8 -23.38 6.09 -7.09
N PHE A 9 -24.13 5.83 -8.15
CA PHE A 9 -23.61 5.33 -9.42
C PHE A 9 -23.41 6.44 -10.46
N PHE A 10 -24.23 7.50 -10.46
CA PHE A 10 -23.99 8.64 -11.36
C PHE A 10 -24.31 9.97 -10.67
N ASP A 11 -23.28 10.74 -10.36
CA ASP A 11 -23.41 12.17 -10.06
C ASP A 11 -22.86 12.96 -11.25
N GLU A 12 -23.66 13.10 -12.30
CA GLU A 12 -23.33 13.86 -13.51
C GLU A 12 -22.68 15.21 -13.21
N ARG A 13 -23.07 15.85 -12.09
CA ARG A 13 -22.55 17.16 -11.67
C ARG A 13 -21.09 17.10 -11.21
N LYS A 14 -20.58 15.96 -10.74
CA LYS A 14 -19.15 15.78 -10.44
C LYS A 14 -18.29 15.72 -11.71
N TRP A 15 -18.84 15.18 -12.79
CA TRP A 15 -18.07 14.82 -13.99
C TRP A 15 -18.23 15.84 -15.13
N VAL A 16 -19.39 16.51 -15.20
CA VAL A 16 -19.70 17.55 -16.18
C VAL A 16 -19.33 18.95 -15.70
N ASN A 17 -19.29 19.22 -14.38
CA ASN A 17 -18.94 20.54 -13.84
C ASN A 17 -17.45 20.71 -13.50
N ALA A 18 -16.55 19.93 -14.10
CA ALA A 18 -15.13 20.29 -14.07
C ALA A 18 -14.97 21.66 -14.77
N THR A 19 -14.77 22.65 -13.91
CA THR A 19 -14.99 24.08 -14.12
C THR A 19 -14.12 24.68 -15.23
N VAL A 20 -14.77 25.50 -16.06
CA VAL A 20 -14.27 26.72 -16.73
C VAL A 20 -12.75 26.91 -16.69
N GLY A 21 -12.07 26.51 -17.78
CA GLY A 21 -10.64 26.79 -18.01
C GLY A 21 -9.83 25.65 -18.63
N CYS A 22 -10.31 24.40 -18.61
CA CYS A 22 -9.58 23.25 -19.19
C CYS A 22 -9.80 23.09 -20.70
N GLU A 23 -8.72 22.70 -21.37
CA GLU A 23 -8.61 22.28 -22.77
C GLU A 23 -9.70 21.29 -23.18
N ASP A 24 -10.17 21.37 -24.43
CA ASP A 24 -11.28 20.55 -24.97
C ASP A 24 -11.07 19.03 -24.75
N GLY A 25 -9.82 18.56 -24.67
CA GLY A 25 -9.46 17.17 -24.42
C GLY A 25 -9.97 16.63 -23.06
N TYR A 26 -9.81 17.37 -21.96
CA TYR A 26 -10.22 16.90 -20.63
C TYR A 26 -11.74 16.67 -20.54
N LYS A 27 -12.51 17.61 -21.12
CA LYS A 27 -13.97 17.47 -21.19
C LYS A 27 -14.37 16.28 -22.05
N ARG A 28 -13.69 16.07 -23.17
CA ARG A 28 -13.95 14.93 -24.06
C ARG A 28 -13.66 13.60 -23.37
N CYS A 29 -12.56 13.49 -22.63
CA CYS A 29 -12.27 12.34 -21.76
C CYS A 29 -13.43 12.06 -20.78
N GLY A 30 -13.93 13.13 -20.13
CA GLY A 30 -15.06 13.03 -19.18
C GLY A 30 -16.35 12.55 -19.83
N VAL A 31 -16.63 12.97 -21.06
CA VAL A 31 -17.78 12.48 -21.83
C VAL A 31 -17.66 11.00 -22.15
N VAL A 32 -16.49 10.55 -22.64
CA VAL A 32 -16.28 9.14 -23.00
C VAL A 32 -16.37 8.23 -21.77
N ILE A 33 -15.63 8.54 -20.70
CA ILE A 33 -15.69 7.75 -19.46
C ILE A 33 -17.07 7.83 -18.80
N GLY A 34 -17.70 9.00 -18.80
CA GLY A 34 -19.05 9.20 -18.27
C GLY A 34 -20.10 8.34 -19.00
N ASN A 35 -20.00 8.24 -20.33
CA ASN A 35 -20.86 7.35 -21.12
C ASN A 35 -20.61 5.87 -20.76
N LEU A 36 -19.36 5.43 -20.69
CA LEU A 36 -19.03 4.05 -20.30
C LEU A 36 -19.53 3.71 -18.89
N LEU A 37 -19.38 4.63 -17.93
CA LEU A 37 -19.91 4.47 -16.57
C LEU A 37 -21.43 4.35 -16.59
N ARG A 38 -22.13 5.16 -17.39
CA ARG A 38 -23.59 5.06 -17.56
C ARG A 38 -23.98 3.70 -18.12
N ASP A 39 -23.27 3.18 -19.11
CA ASP A 39 -23.56 1.87 -19.72
C ASP A 39 -23.37 0.73 -18.69
N VAL A 40 -22.32 0.80 -17.87
CA VAL A 40 -22.10 -0.14 -16.76
C VAL A 40 -23.23 -0.05 -15.72
N ASP A 41 -23.66 1.17 -15.40
CA ASP A 41 -24.76 1.38 -14.44
C ASP A 41 -26.10 0.89 -15.00
N GLU A 42 -26.34 1.03 -16.31
CA GLU A 42 -27.51 0.48 -17.01
C GLU A 42 -27.48 -1.04 -17.06
N GLU A 43 -26.31 -1.65 -17.32
CA GLU A 43 -26.13 -3.10 -17.22
C GLU A 43 -26.46 -3.58 -15.80
N PHE A 44 -25.92 -2.91 -14.78
CA PHE A 44 -26.18 -3.24 -13.38
C PHE A 44 -27.66 -3.12 -13.02
N LYS A 45 -28.33 -2.04 -13.44
CA LYS A 45 -29.79 -1.87 -13.25
C LYS A 45 -30.58 -2.95 -13.97
N SER A 46 -30.22 -3.29 -15.21
CA SER A 46 -30.88 -4.33 -16.00
C SER A 46 -30.78 -5.70 -15.32
N ILE A 47 -29.62 -6.02 -14.74
CA ILE A 47 -29.45 -7.25 -13.95
C ILE A 47 -30.41 -7.25 -12.76
N ILE A 48 -30.49 -6.14 -12.02
CA ILE A 48 -31.38 -5.99 -10.86
C ILE A 48 -32.86 -6.08 -11.27
N GLU A 49 -33.26 -5.43 -12.36
CA GLU A 49 -34.64 -5.46 -12.85
C GLU A 49 -35.05 -6.86 -13.31
N LYS A 50 -34.15 -7.59 -13.97
CA LYS A 50 -34.41 -8.94 -14.48
C LYS A 50 -34.41 -10.01 -13.40
N HIS A 51 -33.47 -9.93 -12.45
CA HIS A 51 -33.22 -11.02 -11.48
C HIS A 51 -33.68 -10.69 -10.05
N GLY A 52 -34.18 -9.47 -9.84
CA GLY A 52 -34.49 -8.92 -8.53
C GLY A 52 -33.27 -8.32 -7.86
N ARG A 53 -33.52 -7.53 -6.81
CA ARG A 53 -32.47 -6.95 -5.98
C ARG A 53 -31.80 -8.01 -5.11
N LEU A 54 -30.50 -7.87 -4.90
CA LEU A 54 -29.75 -8.72 -3.98
C LEU A 54 -29.78 -8.13 -2.57
N SER A 55 -30.21 -8.95 -1.61
CA SER A 55 -30.05 -8.73 -0.18
C SER A 55 -28.57 -8.72 0.22
N GLU A 56 -28.28 -8.09 1.36
CA GLU A 56 -26.93 -8.05 1.94
C GLU A 56 -26.38 -9.46 2.19
N ILE A 57 -27.24 -10.40 2.62
CA ILE A 57 -26.86 -11.79 2.89
C ILE A 57 -26.43 -12.51 1.60
N GLU A 58 -27.19 -12.34 0.50
CA GLU A 58 -26.84 -12.95 -0.79
C GLU A 58 -25.47 -12.48 -1.30
N LEU A 59 -25.14 -11.20 -1.10
CA LEU A 59 -23.83 -10.64 -1.46
C LEU A 59 -22.70 -11.25 -0.64
N LEU A 60 -22.88 -11.37 0.68
CA LEU A 60 -21.89 -11.95 1.59
C LEU A 60 -21.68 -13.45 1.35
N MET A 61 -22.76 -14.18 1.05
CA MET A 61 -22.67 -15.58 0.62
C MET A 61 -21.87 -15.72 -0.68
N TYR A 62 -22.17 -14.86 -1.66
CA TYR A 62 -21.48 -14.89 -2.95
C TYR A 62 -19.99 -14.60 -2.84
N GLN A 63 -19.60 -13.58 -2.07
CA GLN A 63 -18.20 -13.28 -1.77
C GLN A 63 -17.46 -14.52 -1.23
N THR A 64 -18.11 -15.29 -0.37
CA THR A 64 -17.55 -16.54 0.14
C THR A 64 -17.43 -17.60 -0.94
N ILE A 65 -18.48 -17.82 -1.75
CA ILE A 65 -18.46 -18.79 -2.85
C ILE A 65 -17.36 -18.49 -3.86
N ILE A 66 -17.22 -17.23 -4.29
CA ILE A 66 -16.16 -16.86 -5.24
C ILE A 66 -14.77 -17.02 -4.64
N SER A 67 -14.59 -16.70 -3.35
CA SER A 67 -13.31 -16.91 -2.65
C SER A 67 -12.94 -18.40 -2.63
N VAL A 68 -13.91 -19.28 -2.32
CA VAL A 68 -13.71 -20.74 -2.36
C VAL A 68 -13.31 -21.19 -3.76
N LYS A 69 -14.04 -20.74 -4.79
CA LYS A 69 -13.76 -21.09 -6.19
C LYS A 69 -12.34 -20.67 -6.60
N VAL A 70 -11.95 -19.41 -6.37
CA VAL A 70 -10.61 -18.91 -6.71
C VAL A 70 -9.53 -19.73 -6.02
N PHE A 71 -9.69 -20.03 -4.73
CA PHE A 71 -8.73 -20.86 -4.01
C PHE A 71 -8.71 -22.33 -4.44
N SER A 72 -9.82 -22.88 -4.95
CA SER A 72 -9.85 -24.22 -5.54
C SER A 72 -9.14 -24.21 -6.90
N ASP A 73 -9.43 -23.22 -7.73
CA ASP A 73 -8.79 -23.06 -9.04
C ASP A 73 -7.26 -22.89 -8.89
N ILE A 74 -6.78 -22.17 -7.88
CA ILE A 74 -5.34 -22.08 -7.56
C ILE A 74 -4.76 -23.46 -7.23
N GLY A 75 -5.45 -24.25 -6.40
CA GLY A 75 -5.02 -25.61 -6.04
C GLY A 75 -4.96 -26.54 -7.25
N ASP A 76 -5.81 -26.31 -8.24
CA ASP A 76 -5.85 -27.06 -9.50
C ASP A 76 -4.90 -26.49 -10.58
N GLY A 77 -4.16 -25.42 -10.30
CA GLY A 77 -3.29 -24.75 -11.27
C GLY A 77 -4.04 -23.97 -12.37
N ARG A 78 -5.33 -23.67 -12.17
CA ARG A 78 -6.21 -22.91 -13.09
C ARG A 78 -6.53 -21.49 -12.61
N GLY A 79 -6.15 -21.17 -11.39
CA GLY A 79 -6.44 -19.88 -10.75
C GLY A 79 -5.49 -18.75 -11.17
N PRO A 80 -5.68 -17.55 -10.62
CA PRO A 80 -4.71 -16.47 -10.77
C PRO A 80 -3.34 -16.93 -10.27
N ASP A 81 -2.28 -16.47 -10.92
CA ASP A 81 -0.93 -16.64 -10.40
C ASP A 81 -0.75 -15.89 -9.06
N GLU A 82 0.32 -16.21 -8.34
CA GLU A 82 0.61 -15.60 -7.03
C GLU A 82 0.74 -14.07 -7.12
N SER A 83 1.23 -13.55 -8.25
CA SER A 83 1.36 -12.11 -8.51
C SER A 83 0.02 -11.38 -8.68
N SER A 84 -1.01 -12.03 -9.22
CA SER A 84 -2.33 -11.46 -9.50
C SER A 84 -3.38 -11.78 -8.43
N LEU A 85 -3.04 -12.67 -7.48
CA LEU A 85 -3.93 -13.08 -6.40
C LEU A 85 -4.44 -11.90 -5.56
N ASN A 86 -3.53 -11.02 -5.12
CA ASN A 86 -3.91 -9.86 -4.30
C ASN A 86 -4.85 -8.93 -5.06
N ALA A 87 -4.56 -8.61 -6.33
CA ALA A 87 -5.39 -7.75 -7.16
C ALA A 87 -6.78 -8.36 -7.41
N THR A 88 -6.85 -9.68 -7.61
CA THR A 88 -8.11 -10.41 -7.75
C THR A 88 -8.96 -10.28 -6.48
N PHE A 89 -8.34 -10.45 -5.32
CA PHE A 89 -9.02 -10.36 -4.03
C PHE A 89 -9.46 -8.94 -3.68
N GLU A 90 -8.66 -7.93 -4.03
CA GLU A 90 -9.04 -6.51 -3.96
C GLU A 90 -10.26 -6.22 -4.81
N THR A 91 -10.28 -6.73 -6.04
CA THR A 91 -11.42 -6.59 -6.94
C THR A 91 -12.70 -7.21 -6.35
N ILE A 92 -12.59 -8.40 -5.74
CA ILE A 92 -13.74 -9.05 -5.09
C ILE A 92 -14.20 -8.22 -3.88
N SER A 93 -13.29 -7.82 -2.99
CA SER A 93 -13.61 -7.07 -1.78
C SER A 93 -14.26 -5.72 -2.09
N ASP A 94 -13.65 -4.93 -3.01
CA ASP A 94 -14.13 -3.60 -3.37
C ASP A 94 -15.44 -3.66 -4.16
N GLY A 95 -15.59 -4.66 -5.05
CA GLY A 95 -16.83 -4.91 -5.77
C GLY A 95 -17.99 -5.26 -4.82
N ILE A 96 -17.74 -6.12 -3.82
CA ILE A 96 -18.72 -6.48 -2.78
C ILE A 96 -19.05 -5.27 -1.90
N TRP A 97 -18.05 -4.50 -1.50
CA TRP A 97 -18.26 -3.26 -0.74
C TRP A 97 -19.15 -2.26 -1.48
N LEU A 98 -18.89 -2.06 -2.78
CA LEU A 98 -19.71 -1.20 -3.63
C LEU A 98 -21.16 -1.70 -3.73
N MET A 99 -21.35 -3.01 -3.88
CA MET A 99 -22.69 -3.62 -3.91
C MET A 99 -23.41 -3.51 -2.56
N LEU A 100 -22.72 -3.70 -1.43
CA LEU A 100 -23.30 -3.57 -0.09
C LEU A 100 -23.76 -2.14 0.23
N LYS A 101 -23.07 -1.12 -0.31
CA LYS A 101 -23.52 0.27 -0.16
C LYS A 101 -24.85 0.56 -0.85
N THR A 102 -25.17 -0.23 -1.88
CA THR A 102 -26.26 0.02 -2.82
C THR A 102 -27.42 -0.96 -2.66
N SER A 103 -27.24 -2.05 -1.91
CA SER A 103 -28.22 -3.12 -1.60
C SER A 103 -29.40 -2.70 -0.69
N ALA A 104 -29.62 -1.40 -0.49
CA ALA A 104 -30.71 -0.94 0.37
C ALA A 104 -32.06 -1.40 -0.22
N HIS A 105 -32.79 -2.22 0.54
CA HIS A 105 -34.22 -2.53 0.41
C HIS A 105 -34.61 -3.80 -0.37
N SER A 106 -33.87 -4.90 -0.26
CA SER A 106 -34.42 -6.21 -0.64
C SER A 106 -34.28 -7.25 0.46
N ASP A 107 -35.40 -7.92 0.72
CA ASP A 107 -35.43 -9.11 1.55
C ASP A 107 -34.71 -10.26 0.84
N TYR A 108 -34.21 -11.23 1.61
CA TYR A 108 -33.60 -12.43 1.06
C TYR A 108 -34.63 -13.16 0.18
N SER A 109 -34.28 -13.39 -1.09
CA SER A 109 -35.20 -13.97 -2.07
C SER A 109 -34.81 -15.39 -2.50
N GLY A 110 -33.79 -15.96 -1.86
CA GLY A 110 -33.19 -17.23 -2.23
C GLY A 110 -31.94 -17.07 -3.10
N LEU A 111 -31.12 -18.13 -3.15
CA LEU A 111 -29.92 -18.15 -3.99
C LEU A 111 -30.28 -17.91 -5.46
N LYS A 112 -29.63 -16.92 -6.08
CA LYS A 112 -29.68 -16.72 -7.53
C LYS A 112 -28.69 -17.66 -8.22
N GLU A 113 -28.82 -17.80 -9.53
CA GLU A 113 -27.80 -18.46 -10.33
C GLU A 113 -26.45 -17.75 -10.18
N TYR A 114 -25.37 -18.52 -10.09
CA TYR A 114 -24.00 -18.00 -9.95
C TYR A 114 -23.66 -16.93 -10.99
N SER A 115 -24.14 -17.12 -12.23
CA SER A 115 -23.99 -16.21 -13.37
C SER A 115 -24.50 -14.79 -13.10
N VAL A 116 -25.54 -14.63 -12.27
CA VAL A 116 -26.09 -13.31 -11.92
C VAL A 116 -25.07 -12.54 -11.09
N TYR A 117 -24.51 -13.19 -10.07
CA TYR A 117 -23.53 -12.57 -9.19
C TYR A 117 -22.21 -12.28 -9.90
N GLU A 118 -21.77 -13.18 -10.78
CA GLU A 118 -20.59 -12.99 -11.61
C GLU A 118 -20.74 -11.76 -12.51
N ARG A 119 -21.91 -11.59 -13.14
CA ARG A 119 -22.22 -10.39 -13.93
C ARG A 119 -22.22 -9.12 -13.07
N MET A 120 -22.83 -9.15 -11.89
CA MET A 120 -22.84 -7.98 -10.99
C MET A 120 -21.44 -7.61 -10.51
N LEU A 121 -20.62 -8.61 -10.16
CA LEU A 121 -19.23 -8.38 -9.80
C LEU A 121 -18.46 -7.82 -10.99
N LYS A 122 -18.63 -8.37 -12.20
CA LYS A 122 -18.00 -7.85 -13.42
C LYS A 122 -18.39 -6.38 -13.66
N SER A 123 -19.66 -6.00 -13.50
CA SER A 123 -20.09 -4.60 -13.61
C SER A 123 -19.47 -3.72 -12.53
N ALA A 124 -19.43 -4.18 -11.27
CA ALA A 124 -18.78 -3.46 -10.17
C ALA A 124 -17.27 -3.26 -10.42
N SER A 125 -16.58 -4.29 -10.89
CA SER A 125 -15.16 -4.24 -11.26
C SER A 125 -14.90 -3.30 -12.44
N LYS A 126 -15.71 -3.36 -13.50
CA LYS A 126 -15.65 -2.43 -14.63
C LYS A 126 -15.80 -0.98 -14.18
N ARG A 127 -16.73 -0.72 -13.26
CA ARG A 127 -16.93 0.61 -12.69
C ARG A 127 -15.71 1.08 -11.92
N LEU A 128 -15.19 0.27 -11.00
CA LEU A 128 -14.00 0.60 -10.21
C LEU A 128 -12.79 0.88 -11.11
N TYR A 129 -12.63 0.08 -12.17
CA TYR A 129 -11.61 0.29 -13.19
C TYR A 129 -11.77 1.65 -13.89
N LEU A 130 -12.97 2.00 -14.37
CA LEU A 130 -13.22 3.31 -15.00
C LEU A 130 -13.02 4.49 -14.03
N GLU A 131 -13.39 4.33 -12.76
CA GLU A 131 -13.11 5.33 -11.72
C GLU A 131 -11.60 5.51 -11.52
N GLU A 132 -10.82 4.42 -11.52
CA GLU A 132 -9.36 4.46 -11.47
C GLU A 132 -8.75 5.17 -12.70
N LYS A 133 -9.23 4.87 -13.92
CA LYS A 133 -8.79 5.56 -15.13
C LYS A 133 -9.09 7.05 -15.11
N TRP A 134 -10.27 7.43 -14.60
CA TRP A 134 -10.55 8.84 -14.39
C TRP A 134 -9.59 9.50 -13.42
N LYS A 135 -9.24 8.82 -12.31
CA LYS A 135 -8.23 9.35 -11.39
C LYS A 135 -6.88 9.53 -12.06
N LYS A 136 -6.49 8.69 -13.00
CA LYS A 136 -5.28 8.92 -13.81
C LYS A 136 -5.40 10.15 -14.70
N ILE A 137 -6.56 10.39 -15.32
CA ILE A 137 -6.82 11.61 -16.11
C ILE A 137 -6.77 12.87 -15.24
N GLU A 138 -7.45 12.87 -14.08
CA GLU A 138 -7.43 13.99 -13.12
C GLU A 138 -6.01 14.34 -12.64
N ASN A 139 -5.13 13.33 -12.59
CA ASN A 139 -3.75 13.49 -12.19
C ASN A 139 -2.79 13.74 -13.37
N GLY A 140 -3.30 13.92 -14.60
CA GLY A 140 -2.50 14.20 -15.80
C GLY A 140 -1.59 13.04 -16.20
N ARG A 141 -2.09 11.80 -16.08
CA ARG A 141 -1.35 10.56 -16.41
C ARG A 141 -1.89 9.83 -17.63
N LEU A 142 -3.15 10.09 -17.99
CA LEU A 142 -3.76 9.57 -19.20
C LEU A 142 -4.27 10.72 -20.06
N GLU A 143 -4.02 10.62 -21.35
CA GLU A 143 -4.57 11.48 -22.39
C GLU A 143 -5.34 10.65 -23.41
N MET A 144 -6.39 11.22 -23.98
CA MET A 144 -7.21 10.51 -24.96
C MET A 144 -6.83 10.93 -26.37
N HIS A 145 -6.54 9.93 -27.21
CA HIS A 145 -6.33 10.06 -28.64
C HIS A 145 -7.56 9.54 -29.38
N GLU A 146 -8.15 10.38 -30.22
CA GLU A 146 -9.30 10.01 -31.03
C GLU A 146 -8.86 9.49 -32.40
N LEU A 147 -9.12 8.21 -32.66
CA LEU A 147 -8.87 7.55 -33.94
C LEU A 147 -10.20 7.31 -34.69
N PRO A 148 -10.16 6.93 -35.99
CA PRO A 148 -11.38 6.67 -36.76
C PRO A 148 -12.29 5.60 -36.14
N SER A 149 -11.70 4.54 -35.60
CA SER A 149 -12.42 3.37 -35.04
C SER A 149 -12.33 3.24 -33.51
N SER A 150 -11.53 4.05 -32.84
CA SER A 150 -11.28 3.91 -31.40
C SER A 150 -11.03 5.24 -30.69
N PHE A 151 -11.26 5.24 -29.38
CA PHE A 151 -10.70 6.19 -28.43
C PHE A 151 -9.60 5.47 -27.63
N GLU A 152 -8.38 5.96 -27.71
CA GLU A 152 -7.24 5.35 -27.03
C GLU A 152 -6.76 6.27 -25.91
N PHE A 153 -6.84 5.79 -24.67
CA PHE A 153 -6.32 6.48 -23.50
C PHE A 153 -4.88 6.03 -23.28
N LEU A 154 -3.94 6.89 -23.68
CA LEU A 154 -2.51 6.64 -23.64
C LEU A 154 -1.88 7.25 -22.39
N THR A 155 -0.83 6.62 -21.88
CA THR A 155 -0.02 7.21 -20.82
C THR A 155 0.69 8.46 -21.35
N CYS A 156 0.60 9.56 -20.62
CA CYS A 156 1.37 10.78 -20.89
C CYS A 156 2.46 11.04 -19.84
N ASN A 157 2.54 10.19 -18.81
CA ASN A 157 3.55 10.30 -17.77
C ASN A 157 4.00 8.92 -17.27
N SER A 158 4.92 8.31 -18.02
CA SER A 158 5.41 6.98 -17.71
C SER A 158 6.21 6.88 -16.42
N GLU A 159 6.83 7.99 -16.02
CA GLU A 159 7.57 8.07 -14.76
C GLU A 159 6.62 7.93 -13.57
N LEU A 160 5.48 8.65 -13.57
CA LEU A 160 4.48 8.50 -12.50
C LEU A 160 3.85 7.12 -12.46
N ASP A 161 3.59 6.51 -13.63
CA ASP A 161 3.09 5.13 -13.69
C ASP A 161 4.11 4.13 -13.12
N PHE A 162 5.39 4.28 -13.50
CA PHE A 162 6.47 3.50 -12.93
C PHE A 162 6.50 3.65 -11.40
N GLY A 163 6.40 4.88 -10.89
CA GLY A 163 6.37 5.20 -9.46
C GLY A 163 5.18 4.60 -8.68
N GLU A 164 4.06 4.33 -9.34
CA GLU A 164 2.92 3.62 -8.74
C GLU A 164 3.13 2.12 -8.77
N SER A 165 3.48 1.56 -9.94
CA SER A 165 3.69 0.11 -10.10
C SER A 165 4.84 -0.40 -9.23
N ILE A 166 5.93 0.36 -9.15
CA ILE A 166 7.09 -0.02 -8.33
C ILE A 166 6.75 -0.07 -6.85
N ALA A 167 5.76 0.70 -6.39
CA ALA A 167 5.41 0.74 -4.99
C ALA A 167 4.80 -0.58 -4.51
N LEU A 168 4.02 -1.24 -5.36
CA LEU A 168 3.45 -2.57 -5.10
C LEU A 168 4.56 -3.62 -5.04
N GLN A 169 5.46 -3.58 -6.02
CA GLN A 169 6.56 -4.53 -6.11
C GLN A 169 7.56 -4.38 -4.96
N ARG A 170 7.95 -3.14 -4.61
CA ARG A 170 8.82 -2.88 -3.44
C ARG A 170 8.20 -3.35 -2.14
N PHE A 171 6.88 -3.22 -1.99
CA PHE A 171 6.19 -3.75 -0.82
C PHE A 171 6.30 -5.27 -0.76
N GLN A 172 6.16 -5.97 -1.89
CA GLN A 172 6.38 -7.42 -1.97
C GLN A 172 7.83 -7.80 -1.65
N ASP A 173 8.82 -7.12 -2.24
CA ASP A 173 10.23 -7.37 -1.97
C ASP A 173 10.57 -7.18 -0.49
N GLN A 174 10.04 -6.12 0.13
CA GLN A 174 10.21 -5.87 1.56
C GLN A 174 9.63 -7.01 2.39
N MET A 175 8.46 -7.52 2.01
CA MET A 175 7.83 -8.66 2.67
C MET A 175 8.64 -9.95 2.50
N GLU A 176 9.24 -10.19 1.34
CA GLU A 176 10.14 -11.32 1.13
C GLU A 176 11.44 -11.19 1.92
N GLN A 177 12.01 -9.99 1.99
CA GLN A 177 13.21 -9.71 2.79
C GLN A 177 12.96 -9.98 4.27
N LEU A 178 11.90 -9.40 4.84
CA LEU A 178 11.51 -9.63 6.23
C LEU A 178 11.24 -11.13 6.50
N ARG A 179 10.65 -11.84 5.53
CA ARG A 179 10.44 -13.30 5.60
C ARG A 179 11.76 -14.07 5.68
N SER A 180 12.81 -13.58 5.03
CA SER A 180 14.16 -14.14 5.07
C SER A 180 14.95 -13.75 6.33
N ASP A 181 14.64 -12.60 6.94
CA ASP A 181 15.32 -12.10 8.13
C ASP A 181 14.72 -12.66 9.43
N TYR A 182 13.49 -13.16 9.37
CA TYR A 182 12.87 -13.90 10.47
C TYR A 182 13.78 -15.02 11.01
N GLY A 183 14.05 -14.97 12.31
CA GLY A 183 14.90 -15.93 13.03
C GLY A 183 16.37 -15.50 13.17
N LYS A 184 16.84 -14.50 12.43
CA LYS A 184 18.22 -13.97 12.58
C LYS A 184 18.39 -13.10 13.82
N ASP A 185 17.36 -12.33 14.17
CA ASP A 185 17.42 -11.34 15.26
C ASP A 185 17.13 -11.92 16.65
N GLY A 186 16.90 -13.23 16.77
CA GLY A 186 16.71 -13.94 18.05
C GLY A 186 15.53 -13.48 18.93
N SER A 187 14.78 -12.46 18.53
CA SER A 187 13.69 -11.88 19.31
C SER A 187 12.35 -12.53 18.93
N SER A 188 11.95 -13.53 19.71
CA SER A 188 10.56 -13.99 19.68
C SER A 188 9.70 -12.97 20.44
N LEU A 189 9.02 -12.07 19.73
CA LEU A 189 8.00 -11.25 20.35
C LEU A 189 6.88 -12.18 20.87
N ASN A 190 6.67 -12.22 22.18
CA ASN A 190 5.54 -12.94 22.76
C ASN A 190 4.28 -12.09 22.58
N HIS A 191 3.45 -12.47 21.59
CA HIS A 191 2.31 -11.67 21.19
C HIS A 191 1.02 -11.92 21.99
N GLY A 192 1.07 -12.70 23.06
CA GLY A 192 -0.13 -13.06 23.83
C GLY A 192 -1.08 -14.00 23.09
N ILE A 193 -0.66 -14.56 21.95
CA ILE A 193 -1.38 -15.61 21.21
C ILE A 193 -1.00 -16.97 21.81
N ARG A 194 -2.00 -17.74 22.23
CA ARG A 194 -1.86 -19.07 22.86
C ARG A 194 -2.10 -20.20 21.85
N CYS A 195 -3.04 -19.99 20.95
CA CYS A 195 -3.38 -20.89 19.86
C CYS A 195 -4.03 -20.11 18.72
N VAL A 196 -4.20 -20.74 17.57
CA VAL A 196 -4.95 -20.20 16.43
C VAL A 196 -5.99 -21.21 15.96
N PRO A 197 -7.10 -20.77 15.34
CA PRO A 197 -8.04 -21.68 14.69
C PRO A 197 -7.31 -22.47 13.60
N SER A 198 -7.50 -23.79 13.58
CA SER A 198 -6.80 -24.67 12.63
C SER A 198 -7.73 -25.50 11.76
N ARG A 199 -8.93 -25.78 12.26
CA ARG A 199 -9.96 -26.50 11.53
C ARG A 199 -11.33 -26.06 12.01
N ILE A 200 -12.27 -25.97 11.08
CA ILE A 200 -13.68 -25.76 11.37
C ILE A 200 -14.46 -26.94 10.81
N ASP A 201 -15.27 -27.57 11.64
CA ASP A 201 -16.29 -28.52 11.20
C ASP A 201 -17.65 -27.86 11.42
N MET A 202 -18.40 -27.70 10.32
CA MET A 202 -19.73 -27.11 10.35
C MET A 202 -20.77 -28.16 10.04
N SER A 203 -21.79 -28.23 10.88
CA SER A 203 -22.98 -29.07 10.72
C SER A 203 -24.23 -28.25 11.04
N MET A 204 -25.43 -28.77 10.73
CA MET A 204 -26.68 -28.04 10.98
C MET A 204 -26.82 -27.67 12.47
N GLY A 205 -26.60 -26.38 12.78
CA GLY A 205 -26.71 -25.83 14.14
C GLY A 205 -25.50 -26.09 15.05
N CYS A 206 -24.39 -26.62 14.55
CA CYS A 206 -23.17 -26.79 15.36
C CYS A 206 -21.93 -26.37 14.59
N LEU A 207 -21.21 -25.42 15.18
CA LEU A 207 -19.87 -24.99 14.79
C LEU A 207 -18.86 -25.61 15.76
N LYS A 208 -17.96 -26.44 15.25
CA LYS A 208 -16.80 -26.91 16.01
C LYS A 208 -15.55 -26.28 15.43
N VAL A 209 -14.79 -25.58 16.28
CA VAL A 209 -13.49 -25.01 15.92
C VAL A 209 -12.42 -25.76 16.70
N ASP A 210 -11.50 -26.40 15.99
CA ASP A 210 -10.29 -26.94 16.57
C ASP A 210 -9.18 -25.87 16.57
N PHE A 211 -8.32 -25.94 17.58
CA PHE A 211 -7.26 -24.96 17.81
C PHE A 211 -5.90 -25.64 17.79
N LEU A 212 -4.94 -25.01 17.12
CA LEU A 212 -3.55 -25.45 17.12
C LEU A 212 -2.71 -24.52 17.99
N LYS A 213 -1.84 -25.08 18.83
CA LYS A 213 -0.84 -24.28 19.55
C LYS A 213 0.02 -23.49 18.56
N VAL A 214 0.46 -22.31 18.98
CA VAL A 214 1.33 -21.46 18.16
C VAL A 214 2.57 -22.25 17.74
N ASN A 215 2.86 -22.23 16.44
CA ASN A 215 4.02 -22.84 15.83
C ASN A 215 4.88 -21.77 15.13
N ASP A 216 6.00 -22.18 14.54
CA ASP A 216 6.93 -21.26 13.87
C ASP A 216 6.25 -20.45 12.75
N SER A 217 5.30 -21.05 12.01
CA SER A 217 4.55 -20.35 10.98
C SER A 217 3.73 -19.19 11.55
N VAL A 218 3.09 -19.37 12.71
CA VAL A 218 2.32 -18.30 13.35
C VAL A 218 3.25 -17.22 13.87
N TYR A 219 4.37 -17.57 14.53
CA TYR A 219 5.36 -16.59 14.98
C TYR A 219 5.92 -15.77 13.81
N LYS A 220 6.20 -16.45 12.69
CA LYS A 220 6.62 -15.80 11.45
C LYS A 220 5.55 -14.84 10.94
N GLN A 221 4.29 -15.23 10.86
CA GLN A 221 3.21 -14.32 10.46
C GLN A 221 3.11 -13.10 11.39
N VAL A 222 3.25 -13.29 12.71
CA VAL A 222 3.13 -12.18 13.64
C VAL A 222 4.33 -11.23 13.54
N TYR A 223 5.54 -11.76 13.37
CA TYR A 223 6.73 -10.97 13.05
C TYR A 223 6.51 -10.15 11.77
N MET A 224 6.03 -10.79 10.70
CA MET A 224 5.76 -10.14 9.42
C MET A 224 4.74 -9.00 9.55
N LEU A 225 3.62 -9.21 10.23
CA LEU A 225 2.63 -8.16 10.49
C LEU A 225 3.17 -7.06 11.41
N GLY A 226 3.97 -7.42 12.41
CA GLY A 226 4.64 -6.47 13.30
C GLY A 226 5.63 -5.59 12.55
N CYS A 227 6.36 -6.14 11.58
CA CYS A 227 7.28 -5.39 10.72
C CYS A 227 6.56 -4.53 9.68
N GLN A 228 5.34 -4.88 9.28
CA GLN A 228 4.49 -4.02 8.46
C GLN A 228 4.02 -2.78 9.22
N ILE A 229 3.87 -2.85 10.54
CA ILE A 229 3.62 -1.66 11.34
C ILE A 229 4.81 -0.73 11.14
N LYS A 230 4.52 0.45 10.59
CA LYS A 230 5.54 1.45 10.34
C LYS A 230 6.30 1.68 11.63
N PHE A 231 7.62 1.62 11.55
CA PHE A 231 8.49 1.56 12.72
C PHE A 231 8.24 2.71 13.72
N TYR A 232 7.77 3.87 13.24
CA TYR A 232 7.43 5.03 14.05
C TYR A 232 6.07 4.95 14.76
N TYR A 233 5.31 3.87 14.59
CA TYR A 233 4.15 3.54 15.43
C TYR A 233 4.50 2.69 16.64
N LYS A 234 5.76 2.24 16.79
CA LYS A 234 6.22 1.50 17.97
C LYS A 234 5.89 2.22 19.27
N ASP A 235 6.07 3.54 19.30
CA ASP A 235 5.77 4.39 20.47
C ASP A 235 4.26 4.53 20.75
N PHE A 236 3.40 4.09 19.84
CA PHE A 236 1.95 4.11 19.96
C PHE A 236 1.35 2.72 20.17
N MET A 237 2.16 1.66 20.24
CA MET A 237 1.67 0.27 20.27
C MET A 237 0.74 -0.02 21.45
N ASP A 238 0.99 0.62 22.58
CA ASP A 238 0.25 0.46 23.82
C ASP A 238 -0.79 1.57 24.06
N VAL A 239 -0.87 2.56 23.17
CA VAL A 239 -1.85 3.65 23.29
C VAL A 239 -3.24 3.09 23.07
N LYS A 240 -4.10 3.30 24.07
CA LYS A 240 -5.49 2.90 24.03
C LYS A 240 -6.30 3.77 23.08
N PHE A 241 -7.25 3.17 22.40
CA PHE A 241 -8.14 3.86 21.46
C PHE A 241 -9.19 4.69 22.19
N SER A 242 -9.53 5.85 21.63
CA SER A 242 -10.42 6.82 22.30
C SER A 242 -11.81 6.28 22.60
N ASN A 243 -12.30 5.33 21.79
CA ASN A 243 -13.61 4.71 21.95
C ASN A 243 -13.53 3.29 22.52
N TYR A 244 -12.32 2.79 22.82
CA TYR A 244 -12.08 1.41 23.24
C TYR A 244 -10.92 1.36 24.25
N ASP A 245 -11.26 1.53 25.52
CA ASP A 245 -10.29 1.73 26.61
C ASP A 245 -9.35 0.53 26.85
N GLU A 246 -9.72 -0.68 26.40
CA GLU A 246 -8.91 -1.89 26.55
C GLU A 246 -8.05 -2.21 25.31
N VAL A 247 -8.29 -1.54 24.18
CA VAL A 247 -7.73 -1.90 22.87
C VAL A 247 -6.62 -0.94 22.45
N SER A 248 -5.50 -1.48 21.96
CA SER A 248 -4.39 -0.73 21.38
C SER A 248 -4.01 -1.23 19.98
N ILE A 249 -3.01 -0.59 19.35
CA ILE A 249 -2.50 -1.01 18.02
C ILE A 249 -2.00 -2.46 18.05
N PHE A 250 -1.37 -2.88 19.14
CA PHE A 250 -0.90 -4.26 19.29
C PHE A 250 -2.04 -5.29 19.15
N ASP A 251 -3.21 -4.95 19.67
CA ASP A 251 -4.38 -5.84 19.64
C ASP A 251 -4.95 -6.01 18.23
N LEU A 252 -4.69 -5.05 17.33
CA LEU A 252 -5.00 -5.18 15.91
C LEU A 252 -4.24 -6.34 15.28
N ILE A 253 -2.95 -6.53 15.62
CA ILE A 253 -2.12 -7.63 15.10
C ILE A 253 -2.71 -8.96 15.55
N VAL A 254 -2.98 -9.06 16.86
CA VAL A 254 -3.49 -10.27 17.50
C VAL A 254 -4.81 -10.68 16.87
N PHE A 255 -5.75 -9.73 16.73
CA PHE A 255 -7.00 -9.98 16.03
C PHE A 255 -6.76 -10.44 14.59
N TRP A 256 -5.93 -9.73 13.83
CA TRP A 256 -5.70 -10.03 12.42
C TRP A 256 -5.17 -11.44 12.22
N ILE A 257 -4.22 -11.90 13.04
CA ILE A 257 -3.70 -13.27 12.99
C ILE A 257 -4.81 -14.28 13.27
N VAL A 258 -5.58 -14.09 14.35
CA VAL A 258 -6.65 -15.03 14.73
C VAL A 258 -7.73 -15.07 13.65
N ALA A 259 -8.17 -13.91 13.18
CA ALA A 259 -9.22 -13.78 12.16
C ALA A 259 -8.77 -14.31 10.78
N SER A 260 -7.51 -14.12 10.40
CA SER A 260 -6.96 -14.68 9.15
C SER A 260 -6.90 -16.20 9.20
N ASN A 261 -6.47 -16.78 10.34
CA ASN A 261 -6.47 -18.22 10.54
C ASN A 261 -7.89 -18.81 10.63
N LEU A 262 -8.83 -18.06 11.23
CA LEU A 262 -10.25 -18.41 11.20
C LEU A 262 -10.80 -18.42 9.76
N ALA A 263 -10.52 -17.36 8.99
CA ALA A 263 -10.94 -17.25 7.60
C ALA A 263 -10.39 -18.38 6.73
N LEU A 264 -9.11 -18.71 6.90
CA LEU A 264 -8.48 -19.82 6.18
C LEU A 264 -9.09 -21.18 6.56
N SER A 265 -9.32 -21.42 7.85
CA SER A 265 -9.94 -22.65 8.34
C SER A 265 -11.40 -22.77 7.86
N PHE A 266 -12.13 -21.65 7.84
CA PHE A 266 -13.49 -21.55 7.32
C PHE A 266 -13.53 -21.84 5.82
N LEU A 267 -12.66 -21.21 5.03
CA LEU A 267 -12.52 -21.44 3.60
C LEU A 267 -12.22 -22.92 3.28
N ASN A 268 -11.27 -23.52 4.00
CA ASN A 268 -10.91 -24.93 3.81
C ASN A 268 -12.06 -25.88 4.14
N SER A 269 -12.83 -25.58 5.18
CA SER A 269 -14.04 -26.34 5.52
C SER A 269 -15.09 -26.25 4.41
N LEU A 270 -15.29 -25.05 3.85
CA LEU A 270 -16.23 -24.84 2.75
C LEU A 270 -15.83 -25.51 1.44
N LYS A 271 -14.53 -25.62 1.13
CA LYS A 271 -14.05 -26.37 -0.05
C LYS A 271 -14.59 -27.80 -0.06
N GLY A 272 -14.53 -28.48 1.09
CA GLY A 272 -15.06 -29.83 1.28
C GLY A 272 -16.58 -29.95 1.31
N GLN A 273 -17.30 -28.82 1.32
CA GLN A 273 -18.78 -28.74 1.37
C GLN A 273 -19.39 -28.00 0.17
N SER A 274 -18.57 -27.58 -0.80
CA SER A 274 -18.94 -26.65 -1.88
C SER A 274 -20.13 -27.12 -2.75
N GLU A 275 -20.34 -28.43 -2.88
CA GLU A 275 -21.48 -29.00 -3.59
C GLU A 275 -22.84 -28.82 -2.88
N LYS A 276 -22.85 -28.43 -1.59
CA LYS A 276 -24.06 -28.39 -0.74
C LYS A 276 -24.63 -26.99 -0.51
N GLY A 277 -24.02 -25.94 -1.08
CA GLY A 277 -24.49 -24.55 -0.89
C GLY A 277 -24.49 -24.09 0.56
N PHE A 278 -23.70 -24.74 1.43
CA PHE A 278 -23.66 -24.46 2.86
C PHE A 278 -22.93 -23.15 3.12
N TYR A 279 -23.55 -22.27 3.90
CA TYR A 279 -22.99 -21.00 4.34
C TYR A 279 -23.20 -20.86 5.84
N TYR A 280 -22.18 -20.37 6.54
CA TYR A 280 -22.24 -20.10 7.97
C TYR A 280 -21.93 -18.63 8.23
N ALA A 281 -22.73 -18.02 9.10
CA ALA A 281 -22.44 -16.73 9.71
C ALA A 281 -22.35 -16.94 11.22
N PHE A 282 -21.37 -16.30 11.84
CA PHE A 282 -21.02 -16.51 13.24
C PHE A 282 -21.90 -15.63 14.13
N SER A 283 -22.24 -16.06 15.33
CA SER A 283 -22.71 -15.10 16.33
C SER A 283 -21.53 -14.23 16.79
N LYS A 284 -21.83 -13.05 17.33
CA LYS A 284 -20.79 -12.22 17.98
C LYS A 284 -20.07 -12.98 19.09
N ASP A 285 -20.83 -13.72 19.90
CA ASP A 285 -20.32 -14.50 21.02
C ASP A 285 -19.37 -15.60 20.57
N GLU A 286 -19.61 -16.23 19.41
CA GLU A 286 -18.69 -17.22 18.84
C GLU A 286 -17.33 -16.61 18.49
N ILE A 287 -17.31 -15.44 17.83
CA ILE A 287 -16.06 -14.77 17.49
C ILE A 287 -15.32 -14.31 18.75
N VAL A 288 -16.05 -13.80 19.75
CA VAL A 288 -15.49 -13.39 21.04
C VAL A 288 -14.86 -14.58 21.77
N GLU A 289 -15.57 -15.72 21.85
CA GLU A 289 -15.07 -16.95 22.48
C GLU A 289 -13.83 -17.48 21.75
N ILE A 290 -13.81 -17.44 20.41
CA ILE A 290 -12.63 -17.81 19.62
C ILE A 290 -11.43 -16.91 19.99
N LEU A 291 -11.62 -15.60 20.08
CA LEU A 291 -10.55 -14.67 20.48
C LEU A 291 -10.06 -14.94 21.90
N ILE A 292 -10.95 -15.17 22.87
CA ILE A 292 -10.57 -15.46 24.26
C ILE A 292 -9.76 -16.75 24.35
N ARG A 293 -10.15 -17.80 23.61
CA ARG A 293 -9.39 -19.06 23.55
C ARG A 293 -8.01 -18.87 22.93
N CYS A 294 -7.94 -18.12 21.84
CA CYS A 294 -6.70 -17.91 21.11
C CYS A 294 -5.71 -16.96 21.79
N THR A 295 -6.15 -16.13 22.73
CA THR A 295 -5.37 -15.00 23.21
C THR A 295 -5.37 -14.89 24.75
N SER A 296 -4.70 -13.87 25.28
CA SER A 296 -4.79 -13.47 26.68
C SER A 296 -5.89 -12.42 26.94
N PHE A 297 -6.78 -12.16 25.99
CA PHE A 297 -7.83 -11.16 26.16
C PHE A 297 -8.87 -11.62 27.18
N GLY A 298 -9.33 -10.68 28.01
CA GLY A 298 -10.56 -10.85 28.78
C GLY A 298 -11.79 -10.56 27.91
N GLN A 299 -12.97 -10.93 28.42
CA GLN A 299 -14.26 -10.77 27.72
C GLN A 299 -14.46 -9.37 27.12
N ILE A 300 -14.33 -8.33 27.95
CA ILE A 300 -14.55 -6.93 27.56
C ILE A 300 -13.64 -6.54 26.39
N LYS A 301 -12.35 -6.89 26.48
CA LYS A 301 -11.37 -6.57 25.45
C LYS A 301 -11.67 -7.30 24.15
N ALA A 302 -12.03 -8.59 24.20
CA ALA A 302 -12.42 -9.36 23.03
C ALA A 302 -13.67 -8.77 22.36
N GLU A 303 -14.70 -8.40 23.12
CA GLU A 303 -15.90 -7.74 22.60
C GLU A 303 -15.59 -6.39 21.92
N GLN A 304 -14.73 -5.58 22.53
CA GLN A 304 -14.29 -4.31 21.99
C GLN A 304 -13.54 -4.51 20.67
N VAL A 305 -12.61 -5.47 20.61
CA VAL A 305 -11.87 -5.82 19.39
C VAL A 305 -12.80 -6.28 18.28
N VAL A 306 -13.74 -7.20 18.56
CA VAL A 306 -14.72 -7.64 17.55
C VAL A 306 -15.53 -6.45 17.04
N SER A 307 -16.04 -5.61 17.94
CA SER A 307 -16.83 -4.43 17.59
C SER A 307 -16.03 -3.42 16.75
N LEU A 308 -14.75 -3.23 17.07
CA LEU A 308 -13.85 -2.35 16.34
C LEU A 308 -13.74 -2.74 14.86
N PHE A 309 -13.59 -4.03 14.58
CA PHE A 309 -13.41 -4.61 13.25
C PHE A 309 -14.72 -4.94 12.51
N THR A 310 -15.87 -4.64 13.12
CA THR A 310 -17.19 -4.93 12.57
C THR A 310 -17.78 -3.71 11.86
N ASN A 311 -18.05 -3.89 10.57
CA ASN A 311 -18.95 -3.06 9.79
C ASN A 311 -20.40 -3.49 10.02
N ASN A 312 -21.31 -2.54 9.86
CA ASN A 312 -22.73 -2.80 9.70
C ASN A 312 -23.26 -1.82 8.63
N LYS A 313 -24.55 -1.90 8.34
CA LYS A 313 -25.21 -1.05 7.35
C LYS A 313 -24.96 0.45 7.52
N SER A 314 -24.85 0.94 8.75
CA SER A 314 -24.62 2.36 9.03
C SER A 314 -23.15 2.77 8.86
N THR A 315 -22.21 1.87 9.11
CA THR A 315 -20.77 2.15 9.09
C THR A 315 -20.10 1.83 7.76
N ILE A 316 -20.62 0.87 6.98
CA ILE A 316 -20.06 0.47 5.66
C ILE A 316 -19.98 1.61 4.63
N ARG A 317 -20.70 2.71 4.87
CA ARG A 317 -20.60 3.94 4.05
C ARG A 317 -19.35 4.77 4.35
N LYS A 318 -18.81 4.64 5.58
CA LYS A 318 -17.69 5.43 6.12
C LYS A 318 -16.40 4.62 6.28
N SER A 319 -16.49 3.29 6.27
CA SER A 319 -15.36 2.35 6.28
C SER A 319 -15.46 1.36 5.13
N ASP A 320 -14.34 0.74 4.78
CA ASP A 320 -14.28 -0.35 3.81
C ASP A 320 -14.15 -1.71 4.51
N LEU A 321 -14.28 -2.78 3.73
CA LEU A 321 -14.16 -4.16 4.21
C LEU A 321 -12.70 -4.58 4.48
N TYR A 322 -11.71 -3.84 4.01
CA TYR A 322 -10.30 -4.11 4.28
C TYR A 322 -9.91 -3.69 5.70
N VAL A 323 -10.40 -2.55 6.15
CA VAL A 323 -10.15 -2.03 7.51
C VAL A 323 -11.00 -2.78 8.53
N LYS A 324 -12.26 -3.06 8.20
CA LYS A 324 -13.24 -3.73 9.06
C LYS A 324 -13.81 -4.96 8.35
N PRO A 325 -13.11 -6.10 8.41
CA PRO A 325 -13.42 -7.27 7.60
C PRO A 325 -14.59 -8.10 8.13
N LEU A 326 -15.16 -7.74 9.27
CA LEU A 326 -16.39 -8.37 9.78
C LEU A 326 -17.59 -7.53 9.33
N TYR A 327 -18.68 -8.17 8.91
CA TYR A 327 -19.94 -7.49 8.58
C TYR A 327 -21.08 -8.07 9.41
N GLU A 328 -21.75 -7.23 10.21
CA GLU A 328 -22.89 -7.62 11.01
C GLU A 328 -24.22 -7.40 10.26
N LYS A 329 -25.01 -8.47 10.18
CA LYS A 329 -26.38 -8.46 9.66
C LYS A 329 -27.25 -9.37 10.51
N ASP A 330 -28.38 -8.85 10.98
CA ASP A 330 -29.39 -9.61 11.75
C ASP A 330 -28.80 -10.35 12.96
N GLY A 331 -27.83 -9.72 13.64
CA GLY A 331 -27.14 -10.27 14.82
C GLY A 331 -26.05 -11.30 14.52
N LEU A 332 -25.80 -11.58 13.24
CA LEU A 332 -24.77 -12.51 12.79
C LEU A 332 -23.62 -11.76 12.10
N ILE A 333 -22.41 -12.28 12.26
CA ILE A 333 -21.15 -11.80 11.73
C ILE A 333 -20.75 -12.64 10.52
N HIS A 334 -20.59 -11.94 9.40
CA HIS A 334 -20.13 -12.47 8.14
C HIS A 334 -18.66 -12.07 7.94
N LEU A 335 -17.83 -13.03 7.52
CA LEU A 335 -16.41 -12.78 7.27
C LEU A 335 -16.17 -12.29 5.83
N CYS A 336 -15.50 -11.16 5.68
CA CYS A 336 -14.90 -10.76 4.41
C CYS A 336 -13.64 -11.58 4.18
N LEU A 337 -13.81 -12.76 3.57
CA LEU A 337 -12.72 -13.69 3.29
C LEU A 337 -11.60 -13.05 2.47
N PRO A 338 -11.88 -12.25 1.41
CA PRO A 338 -10.80 -11.66 0.67
C PRO A 338 -9.93 -10.73 1.50
N ALA A 339 -10.56 -9.87 2.30
CA ALA A 339 -9.84 -8.93 3.17
C ALA A 339 -9.00 -9.63 4.24
N LEU A 340 -9.51 -10.70 4.85
CA LEU A 340 -8.79 -11.45 5.89
C LEU A 340 -7.65 -12.31 5.33
N LEU A 341 -7.71 -12.72 4.06
CA LEU A 341 -6.72 -13.62 3.48
C LEU A 341 -5.58 -12.89 2.76
N THR A 342 -5.87 -11.74 2.13
CA THR A 342 -4.87 -11.00 1.33
C THR A 342 -4.75 -9.52 1.71
N GLY A 343 -5.47 -9.08 2.74
CA GLY A 343 -5.48 -7.67 3.14
C GLY A 343 -4.14 -7.16 3.62
N GLN A 344 -3.84 -5.92 3.24
CA GLN A 344 -2.63 -5.23 3.67
C GLN A 344 -2.83 -4.63 5.07
N PHE A 345 -2.21 -5.25 6.07
CA PHE A 345 -2.39 -4.86 7.47
C PHE A 345 -1.88 -3.43 7.77
N THR A 346 -0.95 -2.91 6.97
CA THR A 346 -0.51 -1.50 7.01
C THR A 346 -1.68 -0.51 6.88
N ARG A 347 -2.64 -0.79 5.98
CA ARG A 347 -3.85 0.02 5.77
C ARG A 347 -4.75 0.03 7.00
N VAL A 348 -4.87 -1.12 7.67
CA VAL A 348 -5.65 -1.29 8.91
C VAL A 348 -5.05 -0.43 10.02
N VAL A 349 -3.75 -0.57 10.25
CA VAL A 349 -3.03 0.16 11.30
C VAL A 349 -3.08 1.66 11.04
N ASP A 350 -2.78 2.10 9.82
CA ASP A 350 -2.84 3.52 9.48
C ASP A 350 -4.25 4.11 9.68
N PHE A 351 -5.31 3.37 9.33
CA PHE A 351 -6.68 3.82 9.56
C PHE A 351 -6.96 4.05 11.04
N TYR A 352 -6.67 3.06 11.90
CA TYR A 352 -6.98 3.17 13.33
C TYR A 352 -6.06 4.13 14.08
N VAL A 353 -4.81 4.29 13.63
CA VAL A 353 -3.98 5.38 14.14
C VAL A 353 -4.62 6.74 13.82
N ASP A 354 -5.08 6.92 12.58
CA ASP A 354 -5.67 8.17 12.15
C ASP A 354 -7.07 8.43 12.74
N SER A 355 -7.87 7.39 13.01
CA SER A 355 -9.25 7.53 13.48
C SER A 355 -9.41 7.43 15.00
N GLU A 356 -8.60 6.61 15.70
CA GLU A 356 -8.77 6.32 17.12
C GLU A 356 -7.60 6.84 17.97
N VAL A 357 -6.35 6.60 17.54
CA VAL A 357 -5.17 7.05 18.31
C VAL A 357 -5.04 8.57 18.27
N LYS A 358 -5.33 9.20 17.12
CA LYS A 358 -5.34 10.67 16.99
C LYS A 358 -6.26 11.37 17.98
N LEU A 359 -7.40 10.76 18.28
CA LEU A 359 -8.37 11.32 19.22
C LEU A 359 -7.96 11.08 20.68
N ALA A 360 -7.32 9.93 20.95
CA ALA A 360 -6.88 9.55 22.29
C ALA A 360 -5.63 10.34 22.77
N VAL A 361 -4.79 10.78 21.83
CA VAL A 361 -3.55 11.49 22.14
C VAL A 361 -3.73 12.99 21.91
N ASN A 362 -3.43 13.82 22.93
CA ASN A 362 -3.48 15.28 22.83
C ASN A 362 -2.80 15.77 21.53
N ASN A 363 -3.45 16.68 20.79
CA ASN A 363 -3.11 17.10 19.41
C ASN A 363 -1.61 17.37 19.17
N GLN A 364 -0.85 17.79 20.19
CA GLN A 364 0.59 18.03 20.13
C GLN A 364 1.43 16.76 19.83
N LYS A 365 1.07 15.58 20.33
CA LYS A 365 1.85 14.34 20.07
C LYS A 365 1.58 13.77 18.68
N MET A 366 0.41 14.00 18.08
CA MET A 366 0.10 13.54 16.73
C MET A 366 0.57 14.49 15.63
N GLN A 367 0.66 15.80 15.92
CA GLN A 367 1.45 16.73 15.10
C GLN A 367 2.93 16.30 15.00
N ASN A 368 3.41 15.49 15.93
CA ASN A 368 4.76 14.93 15.90
C ASN A 368 4.89 13.62 15.10
N LYS A 369 3.87 13.07 14.41
CA LYS A 369 4.04 11.83 13.60
C LYS A 369 5.19 11.97 12.58
N GLY A 370 5.28 13.12 11.91
CA GLY A 370 6.40 13.45 11.03
C GLY A 370 7.72 13.47 11.80
N ARG A 371 7.74 14.18 12.93
CA ARG A 371 8.91 14.29 13.80
C ARG A 371 9.39 12.96 14.42
N PHE A 372 8.48 12.05 14.76
CA PHE A 372 8.81 10.70 15.22
C PHE A 372 9.43 9.88 14.10
N PHE A 373 8.85 9.96 12.89
CA PHE A 373 9.45 9.35 11.71
C PHE A 373 10.87 9.88 11.46
N GLU A 374 11.07 11.19 11.54
CA GLU A 374 12.38 11.83 11.38
C GLU A 374 13.39 11.40 12.47
N ASN A 375 13.02 11.48 13.75
CA ASN A 375 13.90 11.13 14.88
C ASN A 375 14.28 9.64 14.88
N GLU A 376 13.32 8.77 14.56
CA GLU A 376 13.57 7.32 14.54
C GLU A 376 14.40 6.92 13.32
N PHE A 377 14.18 7.56 12.17
CA PHE A 377 15.08 7.44 11.04
C PHE A 377 16.49 7.94 11.37
N GLU A 378 16.62 9.07 12.07
CA GLU A 378 17.91 9.56 12.58
C GLU A 378 18.62 8.50 13.43
N ARG A 379 17.89 7.87 14.36
CA ARG A 379 18.42 6.82 15.23
C ARG A 379 18.93 5.63 14.42
N ILE A 380 18.11 5.12 13.48
CA ILE A 380 18.46 3.97 12.63
C ILE A 380 19.67 4.30 11.76
N LEU A 381 19.59 5.40 11.01
CA LEU A 381 20.63 5.78 10.06
C LEU A 381 21.94 6.15 10.75
N SER A 382 21.90 6.81 11.91
CA SER A 382 23.10 7.04 12.73
C SER A 382 23.74 5.72 13.16
N GLY A 383 22.94 4.72 13.55
CA GLY A 383 23.44 3.38 13.84
C GLY A 383 24.12 2.71 12.63
N GLN A 384 23.51 2.83 11.44
CA GLN A 384 24.07 2.32 10.18
C GLN A 384 25.40 2.99 9.83
N ILE A 385 25.45 4.33 9.83
CA ILE A 385 26.66 5.11 9.59
C ILE A 385 27.75 4.73 10.59
N ASN A 386 27.39 4.65 11.87
CA ASN A 386 28.33 4.29 12.93
C ASN A 386 28.84 2.86 12.78
N ASN A 387 28.14 1.95 12.11
CA ASN A 387 28.61 0.57 11.89
C ASN A 387 29.36 0.39 10.55
N ASN A 388 29.27 1.36 9.65
CA ASN A 388 29.99 1.34 8.38
C ASN A 388 31.44 1.80 8.55
N ALA A 389 32.39 0.86 8.48
CA ALA A 389 33.81 1.15 8.63
C ALA A 389 34.34 2.18 7.61
N ILE A 390 33.87 2.14 6.36
CA ILE A 390 34.30 3.07 5.31
C ILE A 390 33.83 4.50 5.63
N LEU A 391 32.59 4.66 6.08
CA LEU A 391 32.05 5.97 6.38
C LEU A 391 32.58 6.59 7.67
N ARG A 392 33.23 5.81 8.55
CA ARG A 392 33.94 6.34 9.73
C ARG A 392 35.23 7.08 9.36
N ASP A 393 35.88 6.68 8.27
CA ASP A 393 37.16 7.27 7.82
C ASP A 393 37.00 8.71 7.34
N LYS A 394 35.80 9.09 6.92
CA LYS A 394 35.41 10.47 6.64
C LYS A 394 34.38 10.90 7.67
N TYR A 395 34.21 12.20 7.84
CA TYR A 395 33.13 12.68 8.68
C TYR A 395 31.80 12.48 7.97
N CYS A 396 31.11 11.38 8.29
CA CYS A 396 29.73 11.12 7.92
C CYS A 396 28.86 11.11 9.18
N ARG A 397 27.86 11.99 9.27
CA ARG A 397 26.88 11.96 10.37
C ARG A 397 25.63 12.78 10.06
N ILE A 398 24.54 12.45 10.73
CA ILE A 398 23.38 13.34 10.82
C ILE A 398 23.74 14.49 11.75
N LEU A 399 23.55 15.71 11.28
CA LEU A 399 23.90 16.93 12.01
C LEU A 399 22.70 17.53 12.71
N LYS A 400 21.53 17.48 12.07
CA LYS A 400 20.32 18.07 12.64
C LYS A 400 19.06 17.46 12.05
N VAL A 401 18.11 17.14 12.92
CA VAL A 401 16.69 16.95 12.59
C VAL A 401 15.90 18.23 12.94
N GLY A 402 15.11 18.74 12.00
CA GLY A 402 14.29 19.95 12.13
C GLY A 402 15.11 21.22 12.29
N PHE A 403 15.91 21.57 11.27
CA PHE A 403 16.62 22.85 11.23
C PHE A 403 15.69 23.96 10.73
N LYS A 404 15.29 24.86 11.64
CA LYS A 404 14.29 25.90 11.37
C LYS A 404 14.92 27.27 11.12
N GLN A 405 14.28 28.05 10.26
CA GLN A 405 14.54 29.46 10.07
C GLN A 405 14.21 30.23 11.36
N GLU A 406 15.17 30.99 11.90
CA GLU A 406 14.95 31.78 13.11
C GLU A 406 14.20 33.10 12.83
N LYS A 407 14.41 33.68 11.63
CA LYS A 407 13.80 34.94 11.19
C LYS A 407 13.48 34.85 9.70
N GLY A 408 12.21 35.02 9.33
CA GLY A 408 11.74 34.99 7.95
C GLY A 408 10.22 34.98 7.89
N ARG A 409 9.64 35.36 6.74
CA ARG A 409 8.18 35.28 6.54
C ARG A 409 7.69 33.85 6.32
N ASP A 410 8.58 33.00 5.83
CA ASP A 410 8.23 31.70 5.27
C ASP A 410 8.37 30.54 6.27
N ASN A 411 9.02 30.76 7.42
CA ASN A 411 9.25 29.75 8.46
C ASN A 411 9.79 28.43 7.89
N GLU A 412 10.81 28.51 7.02
CA GLU A 412 11.39 27.35 6.35
C GLU A 412 12.02 26.38 7.37
N GLU A 413 11.97 25.09 7.07
CA GLU A 413 12.54 24.03 7.89
C GLU A 413 13.15 22.94 6.99
N ALA A 414 14.40 22.56 7.24
CA ALA A 414 15.01 21.37 6.67
C ALA A 414 14.80 20.19 7.64
N ASP A 415 14.06 19.17 7.21
CA ASP A 415 13.62 18.09 8.09
C ASP A 415 14.82 17.28 8.61
N ILE A 416 15.77 16.89 7.74
CA ILE A 416 17.02 16.24 8.15
C ILE A 416 18.19 16.79 7.34
N VAL A 417 19.28 17.12 8.04
CA VAL A 417 20.57 17.52 7.45
C VAL A 417 21.64 16.52 7.85
N LEU A 418 22.24 15.87 6.85
CA LEU A 418 23.37 14.96 6.99
C LEU A 418 24.59 15.56 6.28
N ARG A 419 25.80 15.27 6.77
CA ARG A 419 27.06 15.60 6.07
C ARG A 419 27.87 14.33 5.83
N ILE A 420 28.49 14.25 4.66
CA ILE A 420 29.56 13.32 4.31
C ILE A 420 30.72 14.11 3.69
N GLY A 421 31.85 14.19 4.39
CA GLY A 421 32.98 14.99 3.92
C GLY A 421 32.63 16.48 3.85
N GLU A 422 32.62 17.03 2.64
CA GLU A 422 32.24 18.43 2.35
C GLU A 422 30.82 18.55 1.78
N THR A 423 30.13 17.42 1.59
CA THR A 423 28.80 17.36 0.98
C THR A 423 27.72 17.29 2.05
N TYR A 424 26.71 18.15 1.92
CA TYR A 424 25.51 18.15 2.75
C TYR A 424 24.35 17.54 1.98
N LEU A 425 23.63 16.61 2.61
CA LEU A 425 22.38 16.05 2.12
C LEU A 425 21.21 16.62 2.93
N ILE A 426 20.32 17.31 2.23
CA ILE A 426 19.05 17.82 2.78
C ILE A 426 17.95 16.82 2.42
N ILE A 427 17.33 16.23 3.43
CA ILE A 427 16.26 15.25 3.25
C ILE A 427 14.95 15.89 3.68
N GLU A 428 13.99 15.93 2.77
CA GLU A 428 12.60 16.28 3.06
C GLU A 428 11.81 15.01 3.37
N ALA A 429 11.49 14.80 4.65
CA ALA A 429 10.83 13.60 5.11
C ALA A 429 9.31 13.73 5.01
N LYS A 430 8.65 12.72 4.44
CA LYS A 430 7.19 12.65 4.35
C LYS A 430 6.66 11.35 4.92
N SER A 431 6.01 11.48 6.08
CA SER A 431 5.26 10.40 6.70
C SER A 431 3.86 10.32 6.08
N PHE A 432 3.63 9.32 5.23
CA PHE A 432 2.34 9.08 4.59
C PHE A 432 1.51 8.04 5.33
N VAL A 433 0.20 8.06 5.09
CA VAL A 433 -0.67 6.90 5.29
C VAL A 433 -0.64 6.10 3.99
N TYR A 434 -0.36 4.81 4.08
CA TYR A 434 -0.36 3.95 2.90
C TYR A 434 -1.81 3.74 2.47
N ARG A 435 -2.15 4.22 1.28
CA ARG A 435 -3.44 3.96 0.63
C ARG A 435 -3.14 3.34 -0.72
N VAL A 436 -3.55 2.09 -0.91
CA VAL A 436 -3.40 1.38 -2.19
C VAL A 436 -4.14 2.16 -3.29
N GLY A 437 -3.61 2.08 -4.52
CA GLY A 437 -4.26 2.59 -5.72
C GLY A 437 -3.98 4.07 -6.04
N SER A 438 -4.48 4.49 -7.20
CA SER A 438 -4.08 5.75 -7.84
C SER A 438 -4.47 7.00 -7.09
N GLU A 439 -5.54 6.97 -6.30
CA GLU A 439 -5.91 8.08 -5.43
C GLU A 439 -4.89 8.26 -4.29
N GLY A 440 -4.47 7.16 -3.66
CA GLY A 440 -3.47 7.17 -2.60
C GLY A 440 -2.12 7.67 -3.10
N PHE A 441 -1.68 7.12 -4.23
CA PHE A 441 -0.48 7.57 -4.93
C PHE A 441 -0.55 9.05 -5.30
N GLY A 442 -1.61 9.50 -5.98
CA GLY A 442 -1.79 10.89 -6.41
C GLY A 442 -1.78 11.88 -5.24
N ASN A 443 -2.40 11.52 -4.12
CA ASN A 443 -2.37 12.33 -2.89
C ASN A 443 -0.95 12.45 -2.29
N ASN A 444 -0.19 11.36 -2.28
CA ASN A 444 1.20 11.38 -1.78
C ASN A 444 2.09 12.22 -2.69
N ILE A 445 2.04 12.00 -4.01
CA ILE A 445 2.82 12.77 -4.98
C ILE A 445 2.48 14.26 -4.92
N ARG A 446 1.19 14.62 -4.78
CA ARG A 446 0.78 16.01 -4.63
C ARG A 446 1.43 16.66 -3.41
N LYS A 447 1.44 15.97 -2.26
CA LYS A 447 2.09 16.46 -1.03
C LYS A 447 3.60 16.67 -1.21
N ILE A 448 4.29 15.77 -1.91
CA ILE A 448 5.71 15.91 -2.26
C ILE A 448 5.92 17.12 -3.17
N LYS A 449 5.12 17.23 -4.25
CA LYS A 449 5.18 18.36 -5.19
C LYS A 449 5.01 19.71 -4.49
N THR A 450 4.14 19.79 -3.49
CA THR A 450 3.86 21.04 -2.76
C THR A 450 4.90 21.43 -1.70
N SER A 451 5.81 20.54 -1.28
CA SER A 451 6.74 20.85 -0.18
C SER A 451 8.01 21.60 -0.59
N ASN A 452 8.14 21.95 -1.88
CA ASN A 452 9.14 22.86 -2.46
C ASN A 452 10.58 22.69 -1.89
N LEU A 453 11.15 21.50 -2.09
CA LEU A 453 12.49 21.16 -1.60
C LEU A 453 13.59 22.10 -2.13
N GLY A 454 13.41 22.70 -3.30
CA GLY A 454 14.33 23.71 -3.84
C GLY A 454 14.47 24.92 -2.91
N ARG A 455 13.36 25.42 -2.34
CA ARG A 455 13.39 26.52 -1.35
C ARG A 455 14.09 26.10 -0.06
N LYS A 456 13.85 24.89 0.43
CA LYS A 456 14.50 24.37 1.65
C LYS A 456 16.01 24.19 1.48
N ARG A 457 16.44 23.72 0.31
CA ARG A 457 17.85 23.66 -0.08
C ARG A 457 18.48 25.06 -0.10
N GLN A 458 17.80 26.04 -0.70
CA GLN A 458 18.29 27.41 -0.74
C GLN A 458 18.35 28.04 0.67
N PHE A 459 17.32 27.82 1.48
CA PHE A 459 17.29 28.23 2.89
C PHE A 459 18.51 27.69 3.65
N PHE A 460 18.87 26.41 3.48
CA PHE A 460 20.06 25.86 4.10
C PHE A 460 21.35 26.55 3.67
N ILE A 461 21.49 26.84 2.36
CA ILE A 461 22.65 27.55 1.81
C ILE A 461 22.75 28.96 2.41
N ASP A 462 21.64 29.70 2.44
CA ASP A 462 21.59 31.08 2.95
C ASP A 462 21.92 31.14 4.45
N GLU A 463 21.52 30.12 5.21
CA GLU A 463 21.67 30.04 6.66
C GLU A 463 22.87 29.18 7.09
N TYR A 464 23.74 28.81 6.15
CA TYR A 464 24.83 27.87 6.37
C TYR A 464 25.76 28.29 7.51
N GLN A 465 26.11 29.58 7.60
CA GLN A 465 27.04 30.05 8.64
C GLN A 465 26.46 29.82 10.04
N ARG A 466 25.17 30.16 10.25
CA ARG A 466 24.47 29.88 11.51
C ARG A 466 24.41 28.38 11.78
N PHE A 467 24.11 27.59 10.75
CA PHE A 467 24.07 26.14 10.86
C PHE A 467 25.43 25.56 11.29
N LYS A 468 26.51 25.99 10.62
CA LYS A 468 27.90 25.59 10.87
C LYS A 468 28.32 25.91 12.29
N GLU A 469 28.11 27.14 12.76
CA GLU A 469 28.46 27.57 14.12
C GLU A 469 27.77 26.73 15.20
N LYS A 470 26.50 26.35 14.98
CA LYS A 470 25.65 25.72 15.99
C LYS A 470 25.69 24.20 15.97
N TYR A 471 25.78 23.58 14.79
CA TYR A 471 25.59 22.15 14.59
C TYR A 471 26.79 21.45 13.93
N ASP A 472 27.68 22.20 13.29
CA ASP A 472 28.78 21.62 12.51
C ASP A 472 30.11 22.38 12.60
N SER A 473 30.51 22.70 13.84
CA SER A 473 31.73 23.46 14.14
C SER A 473 33.03 22.78 13.68
N SER A 474 32.97 21.49 13.30
CA SER A 474 34.11 20.75 12.74
C SER A 474 34.34 20.99 11.25
N ALA A 475 33.43 21.67 10.55
CA ALA A 475 33.55 21.93 9.12
C ALA A 475 34.67 22.95 8.84
N ASN A 476 35.79 22.50 8.28
CA ASN A 476 36.95 23.35 7.97
C ASN A 476 37.02 23.77 6.49
N PHE A 477 35.87 23.87 5.83
CA PHE A 477 35.74 24.25 4.43
C PHE A 477 34.69 25.35 4.26
N GLU A 478 34.73 26.03 3.11
CA GLU A 478 33.68 26.93 2.65
C GLU A 478 32.59 26.13 1.93
N LEU A 479 31.32 26.51 2.11
CA LEU A 479 30.22 25.81 1.48
C LEU A 479 30.28 26.00 -0.04
N ASN A 480 30.41 24.90 -0.77
CA ASN A 480 30.08 24.87 -2.20
C ASN A 480 28.58 24.53 -2.35
N PRO A 481 27.74 25.42 -2.91
CA PRO A 481 26.31 25.14 -3.15
C PRO A 481 26.04 23.88 -3.97
N GLU A 482 26.95 23.48 -4.86
CA GLU A 482 26.83 22.25 -5.67
C GLU A 482 26.98 20.98 -4.83
N LYS A 483 27.69 21.08 -3.70
CA LYS A 483 27.83 20.02 -2.70
C LYS A 483 26.68 20.02 -1.67
N VAL A 484 25.66 20.85 -1.86
CA VAL A 484 24.38 20.72 -1.14
C VAL A 484 23.42 19.97 -2.04
N ILE A 485 23.27 18.67 -1.79
CA ILE A 485 22.33 17.80 -2.51
C ILE A 485 21.05 17.66 -1.69
N ALA A 486 19.94 17.31 -2.35
CA ALA A 486 18.67 17.14 -1.66
C ALA A 486 17.84 16.00 -2.25
N CYS A 487 17.05 15.34 -1.41
CA CYS A 487 16.09 14.32 -1.84
C CYS A 487 14.82 14.35 -0.98
N TYR A 488 13.75 13.77 -1.53
CA TYR A 488 12.56 13.46 -0.77
C TYR A 488 12.67 12.06 -0.18
N MET A 489 12.35 11.90 1.10
CA MET A 489 12.24 10.59 1.73
C MET A 489 10.78 10.30 2.10
N SER A 490 10.20 9.29 1.46
CA SER A 490 8.83 8.84 1.69
C SER A 490 8.80 7.66 2.65
N SER A 491 7.91 7.68 3.65
CA SER A 491 7.65 6.52 4.52
C SER A 491 6.84 5.41 3.84
N SER A 492 6.47 5.59 2.58
CA SER A 492 5.78 4.62 1.73
C SER A 492 6.55 4.45 0.42
N PRO A 493 6.49 3.28 -0.23
CA PRO A 493 7.20 3.06 -1.48
C PRO A 493 6.62 3.87 -2.68
N HIS A 494 5.53 4.63 -2.48
CA HIS A 494 4.98 5.54 -3.50
C HIS A 494 5.99 6.57 -3.97
N GLY A 495 6.22 6.58 -5.28
CA GLY A 495 7.11 7.55 -5.94
C GLY A 495 8.59 7.23 -5.77
N VAL A 496 8.97 6.14 -5.13
CA VAL A 496 10.39 5.77 -5.02
C VAL A 496 10.96 5.48 -6.41
N GLY A 497 12.11 6.07 -6.74
CA GLY A 497 12.78 5.87 -8.03
C GLY A 497 12.39 6.83 -9.13
N ILE A 498 11.52 7.80 -8.83
CA ILE A 498 11.18 8.91 -9.72
C ILE A 498 11.72 10.24 -9.16
N SER A 499 11.76 11.27 -10.01
CA SER A 499 12.08 12.63 -9.62
C SER A 499 10.83 13.49 -9.50
N VAL A 500 10.73 14.28 -8.43
CA VAL A 500 9.68 15.28 -8.25
C VAL A 500 10.33 16.65 -8.13
N ASN A 501 9.91 17.61 -8.96
CA ASN A 501 10.50 18.96 -9.02
C ASN A 501 12.04 18.94 -9.18
N GLY A 502 12.57 17.95 -9.91
CA GLY A 502 14.01 17.78 -10.12
C GLY A 502 14.79 17.16 -8.96
N PHE A 503 14.12 16.66 -7.92
CA PHE A 503 14.76 15.97 -6.79
C PHE A 503 14.31 14.50 -6.72
N PRO A 504 15.24 13.56 -6.44
CA PRO A 504 14.91 12.15 -6.34
C PRO A 504 14.03 11.86 -5.13
N VAL A 505 13.11 10.91 -5.29
CA VAL A 505 12.29 10.37 -4.22
C VAL A 505 12.81 8.98 -3.83
N VAL A 506 13.12 8.82 -2.54
CA VAL A 506 13.65 7.60 -1.94
C VAL A 506 12.80 7.16 -0.76
N ASP A 507 13.02 5.95 -0.25
CA ASP A 507 12.48 5.48 1.02
C ASP A 507 13.62 5.17 2.02
N PRO A 508 13.32 4.90 3.30
CA PRO A 508 14.36 4.60 4.30
C PRO A 508 15.30 3.47 3.88
N SER A 509 14.79 2.41 3.26
CA SER A 509 15.61 1.25 2.89
C SER A 509 16.68 1.60 1.85
N ILE A 510 16.42 2.56 0.96
CA ILE A 510 17.41 3.06 0.00
C ILE A 510 18.56 3.77 0.70
N LEU A 511 18.25 4.66 1.66
CA LEU A 511 19.28 5.39 2.40
C LEU A 511 20.03 4.48 3.36
N GLU A 512 19.32 3.59 4.06
CA GLU A 512 19.93 2.57 4.94
C GLU A 512 20.88 1.66 4.18
N ARG A 513 20.56 1.25 2.94
CA ARG A 513 21.48 0.44 2.13
C ARG A 513 22.75 1.21 1.78
N TYR A 514 22.62 2.48 1.40
CA TYR A 514 23.76 3.32 1.06
C TYR A 514 24.66 3.53 2.26
N PHE A 515 24.12 4.08 3.35
CA PHE A 515 24.90 4.46 4.52
C PHE A 515 25.24 3.30 5.47
N GLY A 516 24.55 2.17 5.37
CA GLY A 516 24.79 0.95 6.14
C GLY A 516 25.88 0.09 5.52
N ASN A 517 25.51 -0.81 4.62
CA ASN A 517 26.47 -1.75 4.05
C ASN A 517 27.27 -1.17 2.88
N GLY A 518 26.83 -0.06 2.27
CA GLY A 518 27.50 0.50 1.10
C GLY A 518 27.39 -0.39 -0.15
N GLY A 519 26.42 -1.31 -0.18
CA GLY A 519 26.25 -2.29 -1.26
C GLY A 519 25.16 -3.31 -0.98
N PHE A 520 25.00 -4.26 -1.89
CA PHE A 520 24.12 -5.43 -1.75
C PHE A 520 24.62 -6.62 -2.56
N ASP A 521 24.22 -7.83 -2.15
CA ASP A 521 24.61 -9.05 -2.83
C ASP A 521 23.70 -9.34 -4.03
N LEU A 522 24.34 -9.63 -5.16
CA LEU A 522 23.72 -10.17 -6.37
C LEU A 522 23.87 -11.69 -6.35
N ARG A 523 22.76 -12.39 -6.61
CA ARG A 523 22.74 -13.84 -6.76
C ARG A 523 22.28 -14.22 -8.16
N SER A 524 23.10 -15.01 -8.86
CA SER A 524 22.78 -15.55 -10.17
C SER A 524 23.02 -17.05 -10.19
N VAL A 525 22.03 -17.81 -10.67
CA VAL A 525 22.14 -19.27 -10.85
C VAL A 525 23.35 -19.64 -11.72
N ASN A 526 23.71 -18.79 -12.68
CA ASN A 526 24.77 -19.07 -13.66
C ASN A 526 26.11 -18.37 -13.34
N ARG A 527 26.11 -17.20 -12.69
CA ARG A 527 27.32 -16.40 -12.41
C ARG A 527 27.79 -16.46 -10.95
N GLY A 528 27.08 -17.17 -10.07
CA GLY A 528 27.43 -17.30 -8.65
C GLY A 528 26.89 -16.13 -7.80
N GLU A 529 27.65 -15.73 -6.78
CA GLU A 529 27.33 -14.58 -5.94
C GLU A 529 28.36 -13.47 -6.17
N LYS A 530 27.91 -12.20 -6.22
CA LYS A 530 28.77 -11.04 -6.38
C LYS A 530 28.23 -9.88 -5.55
N GLU A 531 29.11 -9.16 -4.87
CA GLU A 531 28.74 -7.94 -4.15
C GLU A 531 28.71 -6.74 -5.12
N PHE A 532 27.58 -6.03 -5.18
CA PHE A 532 27.48 -4.71 -5.80
C PHE A 532 27.83 -3.66 -4.75
N ARG A 533 28.99 -2.99 -4.87
CA ARG A 533 29.38 -1.90 -3.97
C ARG A 533 29.05 -0.55 -4.57
N PHE A 534 28.48 0.35 -3.78
CA PHE A 534 28.23 1.74 -4.17
C PHE A 534 29.48 2.59 -4.09
N TYR A 535 30.40 2.23 -3.19
CA TYR A 535 31.67 2.91 -2.95
C TYR A 535 32.66 1.96 -2.30
N LYS A 536 33.95 2.14 -2.59
CA LYS A 536 35.06 1.38 -1.99
C LYS A 536 35.71 2.09 -0.82
N ASP A 537 35.63 3.41 -0.82
CA ASP A 537 36.19 4.29 0.20
C ASP A 537 35.27 5.49 0.44
N ALA A 538 35.59 6.28 1.46
CA ALA A 538 34.75 7.39 1.88
C ALA A 538 34.71 8.57 0.90
N ASN A 539 35.74 8.71 0.04
CA ASN A 539 35.75 9.73 -1.00
C ASN A 539 34.82 9.35 -2.15
N GLU A 540 34.85 8.08 -2.57
CA GLU A 540 33.86 7.54 -3.49
C GLU A 540 32.45 7.63 -2.91
N ALA A 541 32.27 7.39 -1.61
CA ALA A 541 30.97 7.51 -0.95
C ALA A 541 30.41 8.94 -0.99
N GLU A 542 31.25 9.96 -0.81
CA GLU A 542 30.83 11.36 -0.98
C GLU A 542 30.50 11.65 -2.45
N PHE A 543 31.41 11.27 -3.35
CA PHE A 543 31.30 11.57 -4.78
C PHE A 543 30.08 10.91 -5.45
N ASN A 544 29.82 9.63 -5.12
CA ASN A 544 28.76 8.85 -5.74
C ASN A 544 27.37 9.14 -5.15
N LEU A 545 27.25 9.88 -4.05
CA LEU A 545 25.96 10.02 -3.34
C LEU A 545 24.88 10.65 -4.22
N LYS A 546 25.22 11.71 -4.98
CA LYS A 546 24.26 12.34 -5.91
C LYS A 546 23.80 11.34 -6.97
N ARG A 547 24.76 10.69 -7.65
CA ARG A 547 24.48 9.69 -8.69
C ARG A 547 23.62 8.57 -8.13
N TYR A 548 23.96 8.05 -6.95
CA TYR A 548 23.20 7.00 -6.31
C TYR A 548 21.73 7.38 -6.09
N LEU A 549 21.46 8.61 -5.60
CA LEU A 549 20.10 9.07 -5.37
C LEU A 549 19.32 9.29 -6.67
N ASP A 550 19.97 9.81 -7.71
CA ASP A 550 19.37 10.02 -9.03
C ASP A 550 19.12 8.68 -9.76
N GLU A 551 19.97 7.69 -9.50
CA GLU A 551 20.02 6.41 -10.18
C GLU A 551 20.04 5.23 -9.19
N LEU A 552 18.89 4.96 -8.56
CA LEU A 552 18.75 3.87 -7.58
C LEU A 552 19.08 2.50 -8.20
N PRO A 553 20.25 1.88 -7.91
CA PRO A 553 20.66 0.65 -8.59
C PRO A 553 19.74 -0.52 -8.30
N GLN A 554 19.09 -0.50 -7.14
CA GLN A 554 18.10 -1.49 -6.71
C GLN A 554 16.82 -1.50 -7.55
N LEU A 555 16.62 -0.50 -8.42
CA LEU A 555 15.44 -0.38 -9.25
C LEU A 555 15.72 -0.61 -10.74
N TYR A 556 16.97 -0.88 -11.13
CA TYR A 556 17.33 -0.98 -12.54
C TYR A 556 16.63 -2.12 -13.27
N HIS A 557 16.47 -3.28 -12.62
CA HIS A 557 15.75 -4.40 -13.23
C HIS A 557 14.28 -4.05 -13.47
N TYR A 558 13.65 -3.32 -12.56
CA TYR A 558 12.28 -2.84 -12.73
C TYR A 558 12.14 -1.85 -13.88
N LYS A 559 13.03 -0.85 -13.97
CA LYS A 559 12.99 0.14 -15.07
C LYS A 559 13.04 -0.53 -16.44
N GLY A 560 13.88 -1.55 -16.59
CA GLY A 560 13.95 -2.26 -17.86
C GLY A 560 12.78 -3.22 -18.11
N CYS A 561 12.09 -3.70 -17.07
CA CYS A 561 10.95 -4.64 -17.16
C CYS A 561 9.60 -3.91 -17.28
N PHE A 562 9.58 -2.61 -17.02
CA PHE A 562 8.39 -1.80 -17.08
C PHE A 562 7.98 -1.57 -18.54
N ASP A 563 6.78 -2.00 -18.87
CA ASP A 563 6.22 -1.89 -20.21
C ASP A 563 4.72 -1.59 -20.13
N TYR A 564 4.10 -1.39 -21.29
CA TYR A 564 2.68 -1.07 -21.40
C TYR A 564 1.97 -2.07 -22.29
N SER A 565 0.77 -2.45 -21.87
CA SER A 565 -0.13 -3.27 -22.69
C SER A 565 -1.39 -2.45 -22.99
N MET A 566 -1.95 -2.63 -24.18
CA MET A 566 -3.28 -2.10 -24.48
C MET A 566 -4.32 -3.05 -23.93
N ALA A 567 -4.99 -2.63 -22.86
CA ALA A 567 -6.17 -3.29 -22.36
C ALA A 567 -7.39 -2.76 -23.13
N THR A 568 -8.11 -3.67 -23.77
CA THR A 568 -9.41 -3.36 -24.35
C THR A 568 -10.45 -3.36 -23.24
N PHE A 569 -11.11 -2.23 -23.04
CA PHE A 569 -12.33 -2.22 -22.24
C PHE A 569 -13.48 -2.66 -23.15
N ASP A 570 -14.23 -3.69 -22.75
CA ASP A 570 -15.42 -4.15 -23.49
C ASP A 570 -16.51 -3.07 -23.47
N GLY A 571 -16.36 -2.02 -24.29
CA GLY A 571 -17.25 -0.86 -24.35
C GLY A 571 -17.03 -0.01 -25.60
N PHE A 572 -18.11 0.60 -26.08
CA PHE A 572 -18.11 1.49 -27.23
C PHE A 572 -18.66 2.85 -26.83
N CYS A 573 -18.05 3.92 -27.31
CA CYS A 573 -18.61 5.26 -27.20
C CYS A 573 -18.74 5.84 -28.59
N GLU A 574 -19.93 6.32 -28.97
CA GLU A 574 -20.18 6.90 -30.30
C GLU A 574 -19.75 5.99 -31.47
N GLY A 575 -19.93 4.67 -31.31
CA GLY A 575 -19.54 3.66 -32.32
C GLY A 575 -18.04 3.34 -32.39
N LYS A 576 -17.23 3.89 -31.49
CA LYS A 576 -15.78 3.66 -31.40
C LYS A 576 -15.43 2.78 -30.20
N GLU A 577 -14.47 1.87 -30.38
CA GLU A 577 -13.92 1.04 -29.32
C GLU A 577 -13.12 1.88 -28.32
N VAL A 578 -13.20 1.61 -27.01
CA VAL A 578 -12.39 2.33 -26.00
C VAL A 578 -11.26 1.46 -25.46
N LYS A 579 -10.03 1.96 -25.54
CA LYS A 579 -8.81 1.26 -25.10
C LYS A 579 -8.04 2.06 -24.07
N PHE A 580 -7.40 1.37 -23.14
CA PHE A 580 -6.55 1.98 -22.12
C PHE A 580 -5.15 1.36 -22.17
N SER A 581 -4.13 2.22 -22.11
CA SER A 581 -2.75 1.81 -21.92
C SER A 581 -2.50 1.50 -20.44
N ASP A 582 -2.27 0.23 -20.13
CA ASP A 582 -2.09 -0.24 -18.75
C ASP A 582 -0.62 -0.61 -18.46
N PRO A 583 -0.03 -0.03 -17.39
CA PRO A 583 1.34 -0.33 -17.00
C PRO A 583 1.44 -1.71 -16.37
N PHE A 584 2.50 -2.45 -16.68
CA PHE A 584 2.81 -3.72 -16.06
C PHE A 584 4.32 -3.99 -16.03
N PHE A 585 4.73 -5.01 -15.28
CA PHE A 585 6.09 -5.53 -15.31
C PHE A 585 6.13 -6.87 -16.05
N ASP A 586 6.85 -6.92 -17.17
CA ASP A 586 7.08 -8.16 -17.93
C ASP A 586 8.27 -8.93 -17.35
N PHE A 587 8.01 -9.73 -16.32
CA PHE A 587 9.02 -10.64 -15.74
C PHE A 587 9.11 -11.99 -16.49
N PHE A 588 8.14 -12.32 -17.34
CA PHE A 588 8.04 -13.63 -18.00
C PHE A 588 9.02 -13.81 -19.15
N ASN A 589 9.47 -12.71 -19.76
CA ASN A 589 10.56 -12.77 -20.73
C ASN A 589 11.89 -13.08 -20.01
N GLU A 590 12.16 -14.37 -19.80
CA GLU A 590 13.36 -14.92 -19.15
C GLU A 590 14.65 -14.35 -19.74
N THR A 591 14.66 -14.07 -21.05
CA THR A 591 15.79 -13.44 -21.75
C THR A 591 16.01 -11.98 -21.34
N ARG A 592 14.93 -11.22 -21.06
CA ARG A 592 15.02 -9.82 -20.59
C ARG A 592 15.43 -9.75 -19.12
N VAL A 593 14.93 -10.65 -18.27
CA VAL A 593 15.31 -10.69 -16.84
C VAL A 593 16.77 -11.16 -16.68
N LYS A 594 17.18 -12.22 -17.38
CA LYS A 594 18.59 -12.69 -17.39
C LYS A 594 19.55 -11.60 -17.88
N LYS A 595 19.22 -10.90 -18.98
CA LYS A 595 20.00 -9.76 -19.48
C LYS A 595 20.12 -8.62 -18.46
N LYS A 596 19.16 -8.46 -17.55
CA LYS A 596 19.19 -7.39 -16.53
C LYS A 596 19.95 -7.77 -15.27
N ILE A 597 19.90 -9.04 -14.87
CA ILE A 597 20.83 -9.55 -13.84
C ILE A 597 22.25 -9.41 -14.36
N ASP A 598 22.49 -9.78 -15.62
CA ASP A 598 23.78 -9.56 -16.29
C ASP A 598 24.13 -8.06 -16.34
N PHE A 599 23.18 -7.19 -16.71
CA PHE A 599 23.39 -5.74 -16.69
C PHE A 599 23.74 -5.21 -15.30
N MET A 600 23.07 -5.64 -14.23
CA MET A 600 23.43 -5.25 -12.87
C MET A 600 24.80 -5.82 -12.45
N TRP A 601 25.15 -7.00 -12.95
CA TRP A 601 26.46 -7.62 -12.75
C TRP A 601 27.58 -6.80 -13.40
N ASP A 602 27.35 -6.37 -14.64
CA ASP A 602 28.29 -5.59 -15.44
C ASP A 602 28.35 -4.16 -14.88
N LEU A 603 27.21 -3.58 -14.48
CA LEU A 603 27.13 -2.31 -13.77
C LEU A 603 27.92 -2.37 -12.46
N ALA A 604 27.93 -3.49 -11.73
CA ALA A 604 28.75 -3.60 -10.51
C ALA A 604 30.25 -3.41 -10.80
N ASP A 605 30.71 -3.82 -11.98
CA ASP A 605 32.10 -3.58 -12.42
C ASP A 605 32.29 -2.13 -12.88
N GLU A 606 31.32 -1.59 -13.62
CA GLU A 606 31.40 -0.27 -14.22
C GLU A 606 31.09 0.88 -13.24
N TRP A 607 30.40 0.62 -12.12
CA TRP A 607 29.90 1.61 -11.18
C TRP A 607 30.99 2.56 -10.70
N HIS A 608 32.19 2.03 -10.45
CA HIS A 608 33.37 2.77 -10.01
C HIS A 608 34.22 3.34 -11.16
N SER A 609 33.96 2.94 -12.40
CA SER A 609 34.76 3.29 -13.58
C SER A 609 34.30 4.57 -14.28
N LEU A 610 33.04 4.98 -14.07
CA LEU A 610 32.42 6.19 -14.63
C LEU A 610 32.92 7.50 -13.96
N ARG A 611 34.19 7.57 -13.58
CA ARG A 611 34.81 8.72 -12.89
C ARG A 611 34.96 9.98 -13.77
N HIS A 612 34.56 9.94 -15.04
CA HIS A 612 34.75 11.04 -15.99
C HIS A 612 33.60 11.12 -17.01
N ALA A 613 32.53 11.83 -16.65
CA ALA A 613 31.59 12.43 -17.60
C ALA A 613 31.11 13.76 -17.03
#